data_AF-A0A9P6T763-F1
#
_entry.id   AF-A0A9P6T763-F1
#
_cell.length_a   1.000
_cell.length_b   1.000
_cell.length_c   1.000
_cell.angle_alpha   90.00
_cell.angle_beta   90.00
_cell.angle_gamma   90.00
#
_symmetry.space_group_name_H-M   'P 1'
#
loop_
_entity.id
_entity.type
_entity.pdbx_description
1 polymer ?
#
loop_
_entity_poly.entity_id
_entity_poly.type
_entity_poly.pdbx_seq_one_letter_code
_entity_poly.pdbx_strand_id
1 'polypeptide(L)'
;MAQIIMRQFCHLQQLLWKYLSNNNTAIKTTQHNIGQLFQVNNSTYDNLLVFYQSQDPNWTDYQVLPRLDDALVLRGFAHKVGSLYGKEGMQYSKKTPNNMVKIEVDGQYIWGKVLHILHVEDCAEAVVMVRRQKEVKDEALDMIFKQVRTVQVIEQTRTKFFSALTVISTHTHRCLPVWTLGFKSPSVLLTDVNSRWGEEWKEAFGPQDTDDMYAQVGQDDGMEVDTDLSMT
;
A
#
# COMPACT_ATOMS: atom_id res chain seq x y z
N MET A 1 13.64 14.67 -27.69
CA MET A 1 14.30 13.36 -27.47
C MET A 1 13.63 12.51 -26.37
N ALA A 2 13.33 13.05 -25.17
CA ALA A 2 12.75 12.27 -24.07
C ALA A 2 11.38 11.60 -24.37
N GLN A 3 10.51 12.25 -25.15
CA GLN A 3 9.18 11.71 -25.52
C GLN A 3 9.26 10.44 -26.38
N ILE A 4 10.23 10.36 -27.30
CA ILE A 4 10.41 9.20 -28.19
C ILE A 4 10.90 7.99 -27.38
N ILE A 5 11.84 8.22 -26.46
CA ILE A 5 12.38 7.20 -25.56
C ILE A 5 11.29 6.67 -24.62
N MET A 6 10.45 7.56 -24.06
CA MET A 6 9.29 7.17 -23.24
C MET A 6 8.27 6.34 -24.03
N ARG A 7 7.96 6.73 -25.27
CA ARG A 7 7.03 5.97 -26.12
C ARG A 7 7.58 4.59 -26.48
N GLN A 8 8.84 4.49 -26.86
CA GLN A 8 9.49 3.21 -27.16
C GLN A 8 9.52 2.29 -25.93
N PHE A 9 9.83 2.82 -24.75
CA PHE A 9 9.79 2.08 -23.50
C PHE A 9 8.38 1.55 -23.20
N CYS A 10 7.35 2.40 -23.27
CA CYS A 10 5.97 1.98 -23.00
C CYS A 10 5.49 0.91 -23.99
N HIS A 11 5.84 1.04 -25.26
CA HIS A 11 5.49 0.06 -26.29
C HIS A 11 6.15 -1.30 -26.05
N LEU A 12 7.43 -1.30 -25.66
CA LEU A 12 8.19 -2.51 -25.36
C LEU A 12 7.65 -3.20 -24.09
N GLN A 13 7.28 -2.44 -23.07
CA GLN A 13 6.64 -2.98 -21.86
C GLN A 13 5.26 -3.59 -22.16
N GLN A 14 4.45 -2.97 -23.03
CA GLN A 14 3.15 -3.51 -23.44
C GLN A 14 3.27 -4.83 -24.21
N LEU A 15 4.32 -4.99 -25.04
CA LEU A 15 4.57 -6.24 -25.76
C LEU A 15 5.00 -7.37 -24.81
N LEU A 16 5.87 -7.07 -23.83
CA LEU A 16 6.27 -8.03 -22.81
C LEU A 16 5.09 -8.48 -21.95
N TRP A 17 4.15 -7.57 -21.67
CA TRP A 17 2.97 -7.88 -20.88
C TRP A 17 2.04 -8.87 -21.59
N LYS A 18 1.84 -8.72 -22.91
CA LYS A 18 1.03 -9.66 -23.72
C LYS A 18 1.66 -11.04 -23.85
N TYR A 19 2.99 -11.14 -23.84
CA TYR A 19 3.68 -12.43 -23.95
C TYR A 19 3.49 -13.32 -22.71
N LEU A 20 3.43 -12.71 -21.52
CA LEU A 20 3.25 -13.44 -20.26
C LEU A 20 1.83 -13.99 -20.05
N SER A 21 0.83 -13.45 -20.76
CA SER A 21 -0.57 -13.90 -20.66
C SER A 21 -0.85 -15.25 -21.35
N ASN A 22 0.06 -15.77 -22.19
CA ASN A 22 -0.21 -16.94 -23.03
C ASN A 22 0.39 -18.26 -22.55
N ASN A 23 1.15 -18.30 -21.44
CA ASN A 23 1.82 -19.52 -21.00
C ASN A 23 1.38 -19.92 -19.58
N ASN A 24 0.18 -20.50 -19.49
CA ASN A 24 -0.26 -21.26 -18.33
C ASN A 24 0.41 -22.63 -18.30
N THR A 25 1.50 -22.80 -17.54
CA THR A 25 1.93 -24.13 -17.10
C THR A 25 2.53 -24.10 -15.69
N ALA A 26 1.79 -24.73 -14.78
CA ALA A 26 2.23 -25.51 -13.62
C ALA A 26 3.08 -24.82 -12.53
N ILE A 27 2.38 -24.46 -11.44
CA ILE A 27 2.92 -24.08 -10.13
C ILE A 27 3.67 -25.27 -9.52
N LYS A 28 5.00 -25.30 -9.66
CA LYS A 28 5.92 -26.04 -8.81
C LYS A 28 6.91 -25.05 -8.20
N THR A 29 6.66 -24.57 -6.98
CA THR A 29 7.68 -23.79 -6.26
C THR A 29 7.35 -23.75 -4.77
N THR A 30 7.91 -24.65 -3.97
CA THR A 30 7.57 -24.71 -2.54
C THR A 30 8.73 -24.76 -1.56
N GLN A 31 10.01 -24.62 -1.96
CA GLN A 31 11.10 -24.55 -0.96
C GLN A 31 12.20 -23.50 -1.21
N HIS A 32 12.52 -23.15 -2.46
CA HIS A 32 13.63 -22.22 -2.73
C HIS A 32 13.36 -20.73 -2.46
N ASN A 33 12.11 -20.34 -2.19
CA ASN A 33 11.73 -18.94 -2.02
C ASN A 33 11.62 -18.49 -0.56
N ILE A 34 11.78 -19.40 0.41
CA ILE A 34 11.63 -19.11 1.83
C ILE A 34 13.03 -18.90 2.43
N GLY A 35 13.29 -17.71 2.93
CA GLY A 35 14.54 -17.33 3.57
C GLY A 35 14.63 -17.80 5.03
N GLN A 36 15.75 -17.46 5.67
CA GLN A 36 15.99 -17.77 7.07
C GLN A 36 14.96 -17.13 7.99
N LEU A 37 14.64 -17.83 9.09
CA LEU A 37 13.83 -17.30 10.19
C LEU A 37 14.55 -16.09 10.82
N PHE A 38 13.84 -15.00 11.03
CA PHE A 38 14.37 -13.81 11.67
C PHE A 38 13.35 -13.20 12.63
N GLN A 39 13.85 -12.47 13.62
CA GLN A 39 13.00 -11.73 14.54
C GLN A 39 12.49 -10.44 13.88
N VAL A 40 11.18 -10.24 13.93
CA VAL A 40 10.52 -9.07 13.35
C VAL A 40 10.70 -7.86 14.27
N ASN A 41 10.97 -6.69 13.69
CA ASN A 41 11.05 -5.44 14.47
C ASN A 41 9.71 -5.11 15.12
N ASN A 42 9.71 -4.49 16.30
CA ASN A 42 8.51 -4.15 17.07
C ASN A 42 7.42 -3.46 16.22
N SER A 43 7.76 -2.41 15.48
CA SER A 43 6.77 -1.71 14.64
C SER A 43 6.16 -2.58 13.54
N THR A 44 6.93 -3.51 12.97
CA THR A 44 6.43 -4.45 11.97
C THR A 44 5.58 -5.52 12.64
N TYR A 45 5.96 -5.96 13.84
CA TYR A 45 5.22 -6.92 14.64
C TYR A 45 3.87 -6.36 15.10
N ASP A 46 3.80 -5.12 15.59
CA ASP A 46 2.55 -4.47 15.98
C ASP A 46 1.57 -4.40 14.80
N ASN A 47 2.09 -4.05 13.61
CA ASN A 47 1.29 -4.05 12.38
C ASN A 47 0.83 -5.44 11.95
N LEU A 48 1.62 -6.50 12.20
CA LEU A 48 1.21 -7.89 11.97
C LEU A 48 0.13 -8.32 12.97
N LEU A 49 0.30 -7.97 14.24
CA LEU A 49 -0.65 -8.30 15.30
C LEU A 49 -2.01 -7.66 15.01
N VAL A 50 -2.05 -6.36 14.67
CA VAL A 50 -3.28 -5.66 14.26
C VAL A 50 -3.94 -6.34 13.05
N PHE A 51 -3.13 -6.81 12.09
CA PHE A 51 -3.66 -7.53 10.93
C PHE A 51 -4.31 -8.86 11.31
N TYR A 52 -3.68 -9.68 12.14
CA TYR A 52 -4.26 -10.95 12.57
C TYR A 52 -5.46 -10.76 13.52
N GLN A 53 -5.40 -9.78 14.42
CA GLN A 53 -6.52 -9.40 15.29
C GLN A 53 -7.74 -8.91 14.50
N SER A 54 -7.54 -8.29 13.34
CA SER A 54 -8.64 -7.91 12.46
C SER A 54 -9.36 -9.10 11.80
N GLN A 55 -8.72 -10.27 11.77
CA GLN A 55 -9.31 -11.51 11.25
C GLN A 55 -9.89 -12.37 12.37
N ASP A 56 -9.14 -12.52 13.47
CA ASP A 56 -9.56 -13.23 14.67
C ASP A 56 -9.11 -12.44 15.92
N PRO A 57 -10.06 -11.93 16.74
CA PRO A 57 -9.73 -11.13 17.92
C PRO A 57 -9.00 -11.92 19.02
N ASN A 58 -8.92 -13.25 18.93
CA ASN A 58 -8.22 -14.09 19.90
C ASN A 58 -6.69 -14.05 19.77
N TRP A 59 -6.16 -13.43 18.71
CA TRP A 59 -4.71 -13.24 18.55
C TRP A 59 -4.16 -12.29 19.61
N THR A 60 -3.20 -12.78 20.38
CA THR A 60 -2.59 -12.10 21.52
C THR A 60 -1.08 -11.97 21.34
N ASP A 61 -0.51 -10.91 21.89
CA ASP A 61 0.93 -10.70 21.90
C ASP A 61 1.65 -11.76 22.74
N TYR A 62 2.73 -12.35 22.19
CA TYR A 62 3.56 -13.32 22.91
C TYR A 62 4.18 -12.78 24.21
N GLN A 63 4.31 -11.46 24.36
CA GLN A 63 4.89 -10.82 25.54
C GLN A 63 3.90 -10.64 26.70
N VAL A 64 2.59 -10.73 26.45
CA VAL A 64 1.56 -10.48 27.46
C VAL A 64 1.21 -11.76 28.21
N LEU A 65 1.26 -11.69 29.54
CA LEU A 65 0.89 -12.75 30.48
C LEU A 65 -0.05 -12.15 31.56
N PRO A 66 -1.02 -12.90 32.12
CA PRO A 66 -1.34 -14.30 31.84
C PRO A 66 -2.13 -14.48 30.54
N ARG A 67 -1.93 -15.63 29.88
CA ARG A 67 -2.64 -15.99 28.65
C ARG A 67 -3.96 -16.68 29.01
N LEU A 68 -5.01 -16.39 28.26
CA LEU A 68 -6.23 -17.21 28.30
C LEU A 68 -5.91 -18.59 27.70
N ASP A 69 -6.53 -19.65 28.21
CA ASP A 69 -6.20 -21.03 27.84
C ASP A 69 -6.39 -21.33 26.34
N ASP A 70 -7.26 -20.58 25.66
CA ASP A 70 -7.55 -20.71 24.22
C ASP A 70 -6.94 -19.57 23.36
N ALA A 71 -6.05 -18.73 23.91
CA ALA A 71 -5.49 -17.60 23.19
C ALA A 71 -4.52 -18.04 22.08
N LEU A 72 -4.74 -17.55 20.86
CA LEU A 72 -3.78 -17.69 19.75
C LEU A 72 -2.63 -16.72 19.98
N VAL A 73 -1.40 -17.21 20.06
CA VAL A 73 -0.23 -16.37 20.35
C VAL A 73 0.57 -16.13 19.08
N LEU A 74 0.68 -14.86 18.67
CA LEU A 74 1.51 -14.49 17.53
C LEU A 74 2.97 -14.42 17.97
N ARG A 75 3.86 -15.21 17.36
CA ARG A 75 5.30 -15.15 17.65
C ARG A 75 5.96 -13.99 16.91
N GLY A 76 7.00 -13.41 17.53
CA GLY A 76 7.83 -12.35 16.92
C GLY A 76 8.77 -12.83 15.80
N PHE A 77 8.59 -14.03 15.25
CA PHE A 77 9.49 -14.62 14.25
C PHE A 77 8.77 -14.88 12.93
N ALA A 78 9.45 -14.59 11.82
CA ALA A 78 8.92 -14.82 10.48
C ALA A 78 10.02 -15.23 9.51
N HIS A 79 9.64 -15.95 8.46
CA HIS A 79 10.46 -16.19 7.30
C HIS A 79 10.26 -15.11 6.25
N LYS A 80 11.34 -14.66 5.63
CA LYS A 80 11.25 -13.75 4.49
C LYS A 80 11.00 -14.55 3.22
N VAL A 81 9.93 -14.26 2.51
CA VAL A 81 9.65 -14.87 1.20
C VAL A 81 10.20 -13.97 0.09
N GLY A 82 10.91 -14.56 -0.86
CA GLY A 82 11.54 -13.84 -1.97
C GLY A 82 10.52 -13.33 -3.00
N SER A 83 9.57 -14.18 -3.36
CA SER A 83 8.53 -13.90 -4.36
C SER A 83 7.38 -14.88 -4.24
N LEU A 84 6.19 -14.45 -4.65
CA LEU A 84 4.97 -15.26 -4.73
C LEU A 84 4.25 -15.00 -6.06
N TYR A 85 3.30 -15.85 -6.40
CA TYR A 85 2.44 -15.66 -7.57
C TYR A 85 1.11 -15.05 -7.12
N GLY A 86 0.65 -14.02 -7.85
CA GLY A 86 -0.69 -13.46 -7.67
C GLY A 86 -1.76 -14.33 -8.34
N LYS A 87 -3.04 -13.98 -8.15
CA LYS A 87 -4.19 -14.70 -8.71
C LYS A 87 -4.12 -14.86 -10.23
N GLU A 88 -3.61 -13.86 -10.95
CA GLU A 88 -3.45 -13.89 -12.42
C GLU A 88 -2.15 -14.60 -12.88
N GLY A 89 -1.47 -15.33 -11.99
CA GLY A 89 -0.25 -16.08 -12.33
C GLY A 89 1.01 -15.21 -12.46
N MET A 90 0.93 -13.91 -12.17
CA MET A 90 2.08 -13.00 -12.21
C MET A 90 2.90 -13.09 -10.92
N GLN A 91 4.22 -13.29 -11.06
CA GLN A 91 5.13 -13.33 -9.93
C GLN A 91 5.40 -11.90 -9.41
N TYR A 92 5.10 -11.65 -8.13
CA TYR A 92 5.42 -10.41 -7.43
C TYR A 92 6.53 -10.62 -6.41
N SER A 93 7.31 -9.56 -6.17
CA SER A 93 8.44 -9.60 -5.24
C SER A 93 8.72 -8.21 -4.66
N LYS A 94 9.61 -8.12 -3.67
CA LYS A 94 10.13 -6.83 -3.21
C LYS A 94 10.92 -6.09 -4.31
N LYS A 95 11.51 -6.81 -5.26
CA LYS A 95 12.43 -6.24 -6.26
C LYS A 95 11.68 -5.72 -7.49
N THR A 96 12.17 -4.62 -8.04
CA THR A 96 11.73 -4.13 -9.36
C THR A 96 12.08 -5.15 -10.45
N PRO A 97 11.26 -5.30 -11.51
CA PRO A 97 10.09 -4.48 -11.84
C PRO A 97 8.77 -4.91 -11.18
N ASN A 98 8.74 -6.09 -10.53
CA ASN A 98 7.51 -6.76 -10.09
C ASN A 98 7.10 -6.44 -8.65
N ASN A 99 7.40 -5.23 -8.18
CA ASN A 99 7.12 -4.78 -6.81
C ASN A 99 5.94 -3.82 -6.70
N MET A 100 5.33 -3.42 -7.82
CA MET A 100 4.04 -2.72 -7.79
C MET A 100 2.93 -3.72 -8.05
N VAL A 101 1.95 -3.79 -7.16
CA VAL A 101 0.89 -4.79 -7.18
C VAL A 101 -0.49 -4.16 -7.10
N LYS A 102 -1.46 -4.83 -7.71
CA LYS A 102 -2.90 -4.60 -7.55
C LYS A 102 -3.44 -5.62 -6.56
N ILE A 103 -4.14 -5.12 -5.54
CA ILE A 103 -4.67 -5.93 -4.44
C ILE A 103 -6.18 -5.73 -4.39
N GLU A 104 -6.91 -6.82 -4.20
CA GLU A 104 -8.37 -6.84 -4.03
C GLU A 104 -8.71 -6.95 -2.54
N VAL A 105 -9.41 -5.97 -2.01
CA VAL A 105 -9.88 -5.96 -0.62
C VAL A 105 -11.35 -5.56 -0.64
N ASP A 106 -12.22 -6.43 -0.15
CA ASP A 106 -13.67 -6.20 -0.06
C ASP A 106 -14.32 -5.72 -1.37
N GLY A 107 -13.86 -6.29 -2.50
CA GLY A 107 -14.36 -5.95 -3.84
C GLY A 107 -13.78 -4.65 -4.43
N GLN A 108 -12.89 -3.96 -3.71
CA GLN A 108 -12.22 -2.77 -4.20
C GLN A 108 -10.74 -3.02 -4.48
N TYR A 109 -10.20 -2.26 -5.42
CA TYR A 109 -8.83 -2.42 -5.89
C TYR A 109 -7.92 -1.31 -5.39
N ILE A 110 -6.78 -1.71 -4.84
CA ILE A 110 -5.74 -0.78 -4.40
C ILE A 110 -4.43 -1.08 -5.13
N TRP A 111 -3.67 -0.02 -5.39
CA TRP A 111 -2.29 -0.13 -5.82
C TRP A 111 -1.35 0.04 -4.64
N GLY A 112 -0.29 -0.74 -4.66
CA GLY A 112 0.69 -0.65 -3.61
C GLY A 112 2.04 -1.22 -4.02
N LYS A 113 3.07 -0.72 -3.36
CA LYS A 113 4.44 -1.16 -3.52
C LYS A 113 4.76 -2.20 -2.45
N VAL A 114 5.14 -3.40 -2.88
CA VAL A 114 5.57 -4.49 -2.01
C VAL A 114 6.88 -4.11 -1.33
N LEU A 115 6.86 -4.05 0.00
CA LEU A 115 8.05 -3.81 0.80
C LEU A 115 8.65 -5.13 1.28
N HIS A 116 7.83 -6.04 1.78
CA HIS A 116 8.24 -7.32 2.34
C HIS A 116 7.15 -8.37 2.11
N ILE A 117 7.54 -9.61 1.88
CA ILE A 117 6.64 -10.77 1.92
C ILE A 117 7.15 -11.63 3.06
N LEU A 118 6.27 -11.94 4.00
CA LEU A 118 6.58 -12.64 5.24
C LEU A 118 5.72 -13.89 5.33
N HIS A 119 6.30 -14.96 5.85
CA HIS A 119 5.55 -16.13 6.27
C HIS A 119 5.80 -16.29 7.77
N VAL A 120 4.77 -16.03 8.57
CA VAL A 120 4.86 -16.08 10.03
C VAL A 120 4.80 -17.54 10.46
N GLU A 121 5.64 -17.92 11.42
CA GLU A 121 5.59 -19.25 12.03
C GLU A 121 4.18 -19.47 12.65
N ASP A 122 3.67 -20.70 12.63
CA ASP A 122 2.32 -21.07 13.08
C ASP A 122 1.14 -20.56 12.21
N CYS A 123 1.41 -19.71 11.20
CA CYS A 123 0.38 -19.23 10.26
C CYS A 123 0.50 -19.94 8.91
N ALA A 124 -0.60 -20.50 8.40
CA ALA A 124 -0.58 -21.21 7.11
C ALA A 124 -0.34 -20.29 5.91
N GLU A 125 -0.78 -19.03 6.00
CA GLU A 125 -0.72 -18.09 4.88
C GLU A 125 0.47 -17.13 4.97
N ALA A 126 1.06 -16.80 3.82
CA ALA A 126 2.01 -15.70 3.72
C ALA A 126 1.28 -14.36 3.70
N VAL A 127 1.91 -13.34 4.26
CA VAL A 127 1.40 -11.96 4.32
C VAL A 127 2.36 -11.02 3.58
N VAL A 128 1.78 -10.00 2.95
CA VAL A 128 2.51 -9.03 2.13
C VAL A 128 2.39 -7.66 2.79
N MET A 129 3.53 -7.09 3.14
CA MET A 129 3.63 -5.70 3.59
C MET A 129 3.67 -4.78 2.39
N VAL A 130 2.69 -3.89 2.31
CA VAL A 130 2.50 -3.02 1.15
C VAL A 130 2.42 -1.58 1.57
N ARG A 131 3.12 -0.71 0.84
CA ARG A 131 2.97 0.74 0.92
C ARG A 131 1.96 1.21 -0.11
N ARG A 132 0.88 1.83 0.34
CA ARG A 132 -0.18 2.28 -0.54
C ARG A 132 0.32 3.35 -1.51
N GLN A 133 -0.16 3.28 -2.74
CA GLN A 133 0.01 4.30 -3.76
C GLN A 133 -1.33 5.01 -3.96
N LYS A 134 -1.33 6.35 -3.88
CA LYS A 134 -2.52 7.16 -4.16
C LYS A 134 -2.40 7.76 -5.54
N GLU A 135 -3.46 7.65 -6.34
CA GLU A 135 -3.57 8.35 -7.61
C GLU A 135 -3.65 9.86 -7.39
N VAL A 136 -2.88 10.60 -8.18
CA VAL A 136 -2.94 12.05 -8.26
C VAL A 136 -3.71 12.40 -9.52
N LYS A 137 -4.78 13.19 -9.35
CA LYS A 137 -5.56 13.75 -10.45
C LYS A 137 -5.11 15.19 -10.67
N ASP A 138 -4.73 15.51 -11.89
CA ASP A 138 -4.38 16.86 -12.34
C ASP A 138 -5.08 17.11 -13.67
N GLU A 139 -6.00 18.06 -13.74
CA GLU A 139 -6.86 18.25 -14.91
C GLU A 139 -6.08 18.46 -16.22
N ALA A 140 -4.91 19.11 -16.16
CA ALA A 140 -4.10 19.39 -17.34
C ALA A 140 -3.28 18.15 -17.77
N LEU A 141 -2.71 17.44 -16.80
CA LEU A 141 -1.86 16.27 -17.07
C LEU A 141 -2.66 14.99 -17.29
N ASP A 142 -3.84 14.87 -16.70
CA ASP A 142 -4.73 13.71 -16.81
C ASP A 142 -5.12 13.46 -18.27
N MET A 143 -5.29 14.51 -19.08
CA MET A 143 -5.57 14.34 -20.51
C MET A 143 -4.41 13.65 -21.23
N ILE A 144 -3.17 14.07 -20.93
CA ILE A 144 -1.95 13.48 -21.49
C ILE A 144 -1.76 12.05 -20.97
N PHE A 145 -1.96 11.85 -19.67
CA PHE A 145 -1.83 10.55 -19.03
C PHE A 145 -2.85 9.55 -19.56
N LYS A 146 -4.10 9.97 -19.78
CA LYS A 146 -5.12 9.15 -20.46
C LYS A 146 -4.71 8.81 -21.89
N GLN A 147 -4.16 9.76 -22.65
CA GLN A 147 -3.70 9.51 -24.01
C GLN A 147 -2.55 8.50 -24.07
N VAL A 148 -1.65 8.53 -23.07
CA VAL A 148 -0.49 7.63 -22.97
C VAL A 148 -0.78 6.37 -22.16
N ARG A 149 -2.01 6.22 -21.64
CA ARG A 149 -2.47 5.09 -20.80
C ARG A 149 -1.62 4.90 -19.55
N THR A 150 -1.36 6.01 -18.88
CA THR A 150 -0.59 6.06 -17.65
C THR A 150 -1.40 6.72 -16.56
N VAL A 151 -1.10 6.39 -15.31
CA VAL A 151 -1.65 7.09 -14.14
C VAL A 151 -0.50 7.49 -13.24
N GLN A 152 -0.53 8.73 -12.73
CA GLN A 152 0.42 9.19 -11.75
C GLN A 152 -0.02 8.76 -10.36
N VAL A 153 0.91 8.16 -9.62
CA VAL A 153 0.70 7.77 -8.23
C VAL A 153 1.80 8.31 -7.33
N ILE A 154 1.44 8.57 -6.08
CA ILE A 154 2.36 9.02 -5.03
C ILE A 154 2.40 8.00 -3.91
N GLU A 155 3.59 7.79 -3.35
CA GLU A 155 3.76 6.90 -2.20
C GLU A 155 3.12 7.53 -0.96
N GLN A 156 2.22 6.80 -0.30
CA GLN A 156 1.74 7.20 1.03
C GLN A 156 2.70 6.71 2.11
N THR A 157 2.71 7.39 3.27
CA THR A 157 3.54 7.00 4.42
C THR A 157 3.06 5.71 5.08
N ARG A 158 1.74 5.47 5.06
CA ARG A 158 1.10 4.33 5.71
C ARG A 158 1.42 3.02 4.97
N THR A 159 1.87 2.03 5.74
CA THR A 159 2.10 0.65 5.30
C THR A 159 1.10 -0.27 5.99
N LYS A 160 0.55 -1.24 5.26
CA LYS A 160 -0.40 -2.22 5.81
C LYS A 160 -0.04 -3.62 5.34
N PHE A 161 -0.41 -4.62 6.13
CA PHE A 161 -0.34 -6.02 5.73
C PHE A 161 -1.60 -6.45 5.01
N PHE A 162 -1.42 -7.28 4.00
CA PHE A 162 -2.50 -7.95 3.26
C PHE A 162 -2.17 -9.44 3.15
N SER A 163 -3.21 -10.26 3.04
CA SER A 163 -3.05 -11.68 2.72
C SER A 163 -2.40 -11.82 1.33
N ALA A 164 -1.47 -12.74 1.16
CA ALA A 164 -0.83 -12.97 -0.14
C ALA A 164 -1.82 -13.36 -1.24
N LEU A 165 -2.93 -14.01 -0.86
CA LEU A 165 -4.00 -14.41 -1.77
C LEU A 165 -4.81 -13.23 -2.32
N THR A 166 -4.81 -12.08 -1.65
CA THR A 166 -5.50 -10.87 -2.13
C THR A 166 -4.79 -10.17 -3.29
N VAL A 167 -3.53 -10.53 -3.55
CA VAL A 167 -2.73 -9.95 -4.64
C VAL A 167 -3.17 -10.54 -5.98
N ILE A 168 -3.66 -9.69 -6.86
CA ILE A 168 -4.17 -10.09 -8.18
C ILE A 168 -3.01 -10.22 -9.16
N SER A 169 -2.32 -9.09 -9.39
CA SER A 169 -1.30 -8.98 -10.42
C SER A 169 -0.31 -7.85 -10.16
N THR A 170 0.82 -7.91 -10.87
CA THR A 170 1.84 -6.86 -10.86
C THR A 170 1.52 -5.80 -11.92
N HIS A 171 1.95 -4.56 -11.68
CA HIS A 171 1.84 -3.47 -12.63
C HIS A 171 3.21 -2.92 -12.99
N THR A 172 3.40 -2.66 -14.29
CA THR A 172 4.60 -1.98 -14.74
C THR A 172 4.54 -0.52 -14.32
N HIS A 173 5.61 -0.06 -13.68
CA HIS A 173 5.70 1.30 -13.21
C HIS A 173 7.10 1.87 -13.45
N ARG A 174 7.18 3.21 -13.41
CA ARG A 174 8.43 3.94 -13.43
C ARG A 174 8.46 4.93 -12.28
N CYS A 175 9.45 4.79 -11.41
CA CYS A 175 9.76 5.82 -10.41
C CYS A 175 10.24 7.08 -11.11
N LEU A 176 9.67 8.22 -10.75
CA LEU A 176 10.14 9.53 -11.18
C LEU A 176 11.11 10.11 -10.15
N PRO A 177 11.98 11.05 -10.55
CA PRO A 177 12.81 11.79 -9.60
C PRO A 177 11.97 12.47 -8.51
N VAL A 178 12.56 12.63 -7.32
CA VAL A 178 11.92 13.37 -6.22
C VAL A 178 11.61 14.80 -6.68
N TRP A 179 10.47 15.34 -6.24
CA TRP A 179 9.97 16.68 -6.58
C TRP A 179 9.55 16.86 -8.03
N THR A 180 9.48 15.78 -8.81
CA THR A 180 8.84 15.82 -10.13
C THR A 180 7.37 16.17 -9.94
N LEU A 181 6.89 17.17 -10.69
CA LEU A 181 5.51 17.66 -10.61
C LEU A 181 5.10 18.11 -9.18
N GLY A 182 6.06 18.53 -8.35
CA GLY A 182 5.80 19.01 -6.99
C GLY A 182 5.60 17.91 -5.93
N PHE A 183 5.72 16.63 -6.28
CA PHE A 183 5.47 15.53 -5.35
C PHE A 183 6.74 14.87 -4.81
N LYS A 184 6.68 14.42 -3.55
CA LYS A 184 7.75 13.61 -2.94
C LYS A 184 7.62 12.16 -3.42
N SER A 185 8.56 11.73 -4.26
CA SER A 185 8.65 10.37 -4.82
C SER A 185 7.44 9.91 -5.66
N PRO A 186 7.10 10.61 -6.77
CA PRO A 186 6.02 10.18 -7.64
C PRO A 186 6.45 8.99 -8.50
N SER A 187 5.47 8.19 -8.91
CA SER A 187 5.64 7.08 -9.85
C SER A 187 4.55 7.14 -10.90
N VAL A 188 4.83 6.59 -12.07
CA VAL A 188 3.86 6.47 -13.16
C VAL A 188 3.56 5.00 -13.38
N LEU A 189 2.29 4.62 -13.32
CA LEU A 189 1.80 3.29 -13.60
C LEU A 189 1.32 3.21 -15.05
N LEU A 190 1.60 2.12 -15.73
CA LEU A 190 0.93 1.80 -16.99
C LEU A 190 -0.43 1.16 -16.68
N THR A 191 -1.49 1.68 -17.30
CA THR A 191 -2.86 1.18 -17.14
C THR A 191 -3.31 0.44 -18.39
N ASP A 192 -4.15 -0.57 -18.20
CA ASP A 192 -4.77 -1.30 -19.31
C ASP A 192 -6.03 -0.58 -19.80
N VAL A 193 -6.45 -0.88 -21.03
CA VAL A 193 -7.52 -0.24 -21.82
C VAL A 193 -8.89 -0.20 -21.13
N ASN A 194 -9.09 -1.02 -20.09
CA ASN A 194 -10.35 -1.12 -19.32
C ASN A 194 -10.27 -0.60 -17.87
N SER A 195 -9.29 0.24 -17.55
CA SER A 195 -9.02 0.60 -16.16
C SER A 195 -9.94 1.72 -15.65
N ARG A 196 -11.17 1.39 -15.26
CA ARG A 196 -12.05 2.23 -14.44
C ARG A 196 -11.66 2.04 -12.96
N TRP A 197 -10.43 2.40 -12.59
CA TRP A 197 -9.89 2.12 -11.26
C TRP A 197 -9.25 3.38 -10.69
N GLY A 198 -9.59 3.73 -9.45
CA GLY A 198 -9.20 5.01 -8.83
C GLY A 198 -10.28 5.68 -7.98
N GLU A 199 -11.44 5.05 -7.75
CA GLU A 199 -12.50 5.63 -6.91
C GLU A 199 -12.34 5.28 -5.42
N GLU A 200 -12.17 6.37 -4.66
CA GLU A 200 -12.55 6.69 -3.28
C GLU A 200 -12.70 5.55 -2.25
N TRP A 201 -11.82 5.59 -1.25
CA TRP A 201 -12.14 5.16 0.10
C TRP A 201 -12.00 6.34 1.05
N LYS A 202 -13.09 6.69 1.74
CA LYS A 202 -13.11 7.49 2.97
C LYS A 202 -13.32 6.65 4.24
N GLU A 203 -13.70 5.36 4.16
CA GLU A 203 -14.33 4.69 5.33
C GLU A 203 -13.66 3.42 5.90
N ALA A 204 -12.58 2.89 5.32
CA ALA A 204 -11.86 1.74 5.93
C ALA A 204 -10.72 2.12 6.90
N PHE A 205 -10.51 3.42 7.10
CA PHE A 205 -9.60 3.97 8.10
C PHE A 205 -10.42 4.98 8.87
N GLY A 206 -11.05 4.55 9.98
CA GLY A 206 -11.70 5.49 10.88
C GLY A 206 -10.73 6.65 11.24
N PRO A 207 -11.26 7.86 11.50
CA PRO A 207 -10.44 8.94 12.00
C PRO A 207 -10.04 8.56 13.43
N GLN A 208 -8.84 8.02 13.59
CA GLN A 208 -8.15 8.08 14.87
C GLN A 208 -6.85 8.86 14.65
N ASP A 209 -6.89 10.03 15.25
CA ASP A 209 -5.81 10.95 15.57
C ASP A 209 -5.09 11.62 14.40
N THR A 210 -5.77 12.62 13.84
CA THR A 210 -5.10 13.79 13.29
C THR A 210 -5.68 15.04 13.96
N ASP A 211 -4.82 15.74 14.69
CA ASP A 211 -4.80 17.21 14.73
C ASP A 211 -5.74 17.98 15.69
N ASP A 212 -6.04 17.46 16.89
CA ASP A 212 -6.63 18.26 17.98
C ASP A 212 -5.59 19.00 18.88
N MET A 213 -4.35 19.20 18.41
CA MET A 213 -3.34 19.99 19.16
C MET A 213 -3.07 21.40 18.62
N TYR A 214 -3.74 21.85 17.55
CA TYR A 214 -3.53 23.20 17.02
C TYR A 214 -4.82 23.96 16.64
N ALA A 215 -5.92 23.75 17.36
CA ALA A 215 -7.13 24.54 17.17
C ALA A 215 -7.93 24.74 18.46
N GLN A 216 -7.38 25.53 19.39
CA GLN A 216 -8.02 26.32 20.47
C GLN A 216 -6.86 26.69 21.42
N VAL A 217 -6.31 27.91 21.42
CA VAL A 217 -6.91 29.10 22.02
C VAL A 217 -6.40 30.33 21.26
N GLY A 218 -7.30 30.97 20.53
CA GLY A 218 -7.12 32.27 19.91
C GLY A 218 -8.48 32.80 19.51
N GLN A 219 -8.94 33.83 20.25
CA GLN A 219 -10.26 34.51 20.20
C GLN A 219 -11.35 33.72 20.94
N ASP A 220 -12.09 34.25 21.92
CA ASP A 220 -12.51 35.63 22.17
C ASP A 220 -13.04 35.71 23.62
N ASP A 221 -12.51 36.61 24.45
CA ASP A 221 -13.21 37.13 25.63
C ASP A 221 -13.23 38.65 25.44
N GLY A 222 -14.29 39.10 24.77
CA GLY A 222 -14.66 40.50 24.70
C GLY A 222 -14.98 41.01 26.11
N MET A 223 -14.10 41.83 26.67
CA MET A 223 -14.48 42.75 27.73
C MET A 223 -15.09 43.99 27.09
N GLU A 224 -16.42 44.03 27.08
CA GLU A 224 -17.20 45.27 26.98
C GLU A 224 -16.78 46.20 28.13
N VAL A 225 -16.25 47.38 27.79
CA VAL A 225 -16.18 48.51 28.72
C VAL A 225 -16.95 49.66 28.07
N ASP A 226 -18.27 49.61 28.21
CA ASP A 226 -19.12 50.79 28.10
C ASP A 226 -19.25 51.39 29.49
N THR A 227 -18.66 52.57 29.69
CA THR A 227 -19.13 53.54 30.67
C THR A 227 -18.92 54.94 30.12
N ASP A 228 -19.88 55.38 29.31
CA ASP A 228 -20.20 56.80 29.18
C ASP A 228 -20.87 57.28 30.48
N LEU A 229 -20.24 58.23 31.16
CA LEU A 229 -20.89 59.06 32.17
C LEU A 229 -20.34 60.49 32.02
N SER A 230 -21.04 61.26 31.20
CA SER A 230 -21.05 62.71 31.33
C SER A 230 -21.76 63.07 32.64
N MET A 231 -21.12 63.84 33.51
CA MET A 231 -21.77 64.85 34.37
C MET A 231 -20.73 65.84 34.90
N THR A 232 -21.03 67.12 34.60
CA THR A 232 -20.57 68.39 35.18
C THR A 232 -19.12 68.84 34.97
#